data_AF-A0A923RXK6-F1
#
_entry.id   AF-A0A923RXK6-F1
#
_cell.length_a   1.000
_cell.length_b   1.000
_cell.length_c   1.000
_cell.angle_alpha   90.00
_cell.angle_beta   90.00
_cell.angle_gamma   90.00
#
_symmetry.space_group_name_H-M   'P 1'
#
loop_
_entity.id
_entity.type
_entity.pdbx_description
1 polymer ?
#
loop_
_entity_poly.entity_id
_entity_poly.type
_entity_poly.pdbx_seq_one_letter_code
_entity_poly.pdbx_strand_id
1 'polypeptide(L)' 'MNSELVRKLREQYPNHIPLDVAAPLLGVSQRQLSKLIAAGREPFSLIGANIGIQQRYVRVYTERLIAYLNGELF' A
#
# COMPACT_ATOMS: atom_id res chain seq x y z
N MET A 1 -10.34 -8.25 7.57
CA MET A 1 -9.30 -7.68 8.45
C MET A 1 -9.88 -7.30 9.82
N ASN A 2 -9.07 -7.08 10.86
CA ASN A 2 -9.55 -6.60 12.17
C ASN A 2 -10.05 -5.14 12.04
N SER A 3 -11.28 -4.86 12.46
CA SER A 3 -11.91 -3.53 12.39
C SER A 3 -11.11 -2.46 13.17
N GLU A 4 -10.44 -2.85 14.25
CA GLU A 4 -9.61 -1.95 15.04
C GLU A 4 -8.35 -1.52 14.28
N LEU A 5 -7.73 -2.45 13.53
CA LEU A 5 -6.55 -2.18 12.71
C LEU A 5 -6.90 -1.22 11.57
N VAL A 6 -8.04 -1.43 10.90
CA VAL A 6 -8.54 -0.54 9.84
C VAL A 6 -8.70 0.88 10.35
N ARG A 7 -9.34 1.05 11.52
CA ARG A 7 -9.53 2.37 12.14
C ARG A 7 -8.18 3.03 12.47
N LYS A 8 -7.27 2.29 13.10
CA LYS A 8 -5.92 2.78 13.43
C LYS A 8 -5.16 3.24 12.20
N LEU A 9 -5.22 2.48 11.10
CA LEU A 9 -4.56 2.84 9.85
C LEU A 9 -5.14 4.13 9.25
N ARG A 10 -6.48 4.32 9.29
CA ARG A 10 -7.13 5.56 8.83
C ARG A 10 -6.78 6.77 9.69
N GLU A 11 -6.71 6.59 11.01
CA GLU A 11 -6.35 7.66 11.96
C GLU A 11 -4.89 8.09 11.81
N GLN A 12 -3.96 7.13 11.69
CA GLN A 12 -2.53 7.42 11.59
C GLN A 12 -2.10 7.84 10.18
N TYR A 13 -2.73 7.27 9.17
CA TYR A 13 -2.36 7.43 7.76
C TYR A 13 -3.61 7.75 6.94
N PRO A 14 -4.16 8.96 7.01
CA PRO A 14 -5.45 9.26 6.37
C PRO A 14 -5.45 9.13 4.85
N ASN A 15 -4.30 9.36 4.21
CA ASN A 15 -4.20 9.37 2.74
C ASN A 15 -3.21 8.33 2.18
N HIS A 16 -2.05 8.18 2.81
CA HIS A 16 -0.99 7.31 2.32
C HIS A 16 -0.28 6.61 3.47
N ILE A 17 -0.03 5.32 3.32
CA ILE A 17 0.74 4.50 4.26
C ILE A 17 2.19 4.40 3.74
N PRO A 18 3.19 4.63 4.61
CA PRO A 18 4.59 4.45 4.24
C PRO A 18 4.91 2.96 4.02
N LEU A 19 5.89 2.68 3.15
CA LEU A 19 6.20 1.32 2.70
C LEU A 19 6.60 0.38 3.84
N ASP A 20 7.22 0.90 4.88
CA ASP A 20 7.63 0.19 6.08
C ASP A 20 6.46 -0.36 6.89
N VAL A 21 5.32 0.31 6.86
CA VAL A 21 4.07 -0.14 7.47
C VAL A 21 3.27 -1.03 6.53
N ALA A 22 3.21 -0.69 5.22
CA ALA A 22 2.43 -1.45 4.25
C ALA A 22 3.03 -2.82 3.91
N ALA A 23 4.37 -2.93 3.81
CA ALA A 23 5.02 -4.15 3.36
C ALA A 23 4.82 -5.35 4.31
N PRO A 24 4.94 -5.19 5.65
CA PRO A 24 4.60 -6.26 6.59
C PRO A 24 3.15 -6.75 6.48
N LEU A 25 2.19 -5.84 6.25
CA LEU A 25 0.77 -6.20 6.09
C LEU A 25 0.52 -7.06 4.84
N LEU A 26 1.39 -6.93 3.83
CA LEU A 26 1.33 -7.67 2.57
C LEU A 26 2.26 -8.90 2.55
N GLY A 27 2.99 -9.18 3.64
CA GLY A 27 3.93 -10.29 3.72
C GLY A 27 5.16 -10.16 2.82
N VAL A 28 5.55 -8.95 2.44
CA VAL A 28 6.70 -8.67 1.56
C VAL A 28 7.69 -7.72 2.21
N SER A 29 8.92 -7.67 1.69
CA SER A 29 9.87 -6.61 2.10
C SER A 29 9.51 -5.26 1.47
N GLN A 30 9.88 -4.16 2.12
CA GLN A 30 9.71 -2.81 1.58
C GLN A 30 10.30 -2.65 0.17
N ARG A 31 11.50 -3.22 -0.03
CA ARG A 31 12.19 -3.21 -1.32
C ARG A 31 11.41 -3.97 -2.39
N GLN A 32 10.83 -5.12 -2.02
CA GLN A 32 10.01 -5.92 -2.92
C GLN A 32 8.71 -5.19 -3.26
N LEU A 33 8.01 -4.62 -2.27
CA LEU A 33 6.79 -3.85 -2.49
C LEU A 33 7.04 -2.66 -3.42
N SER A 34 8.10 -1.90 -3.15
CA SER A 34 8.53 -0.78 -4.01
C SER A 34 8.77 -1.23 -5.46
N LYS A 35 9.48 -2.34 -5.66
CA LYS A 35 9.73 -2.92 -7.00
C LYS A 35 8.45 -3.37 -7.69
N LEU A 36 7.54 -4.03 -6.98
CA LEU A 36 6.29 -4.55 -7.55
C LEU A 36 5.38 -3.41 -8.02
N ILE A 37 5.25 -2.36 -7.21
CA ILE A 37 4.48 -1.17 -7.56
C ILE A 37 5.13 -0.44 -8.75
N ALA A 38 6.45 -0.23 -8.71
CA ALA A 38 7.16 0.42 -9.81
C ALA A 38 7.11 -0.38 -11.13
N ALA A 39 7.05 -1.71 -11.04
CA ALA A 39 6.92 -2.60 -12.20
C ALA A 39 5.47 -2.71 -12.72
N GLY A 40 4.50 -2.02 -12.12
CA GLY A 40 3.10 -2.09 -12.53
C GLY A 40 2.49 -3.48 -12.33
N ARG A 41 2.98 -4.25 -11.35
CA ARG A 41 2.52 -5.62 -11.12
C ARG A 41 1.24 -5.62 -10.30
N GLU A 42 0.17 -6.10 -10.90
CA GLU A 42 -1.08 -6.40 -10.20
C GLU A 42 -0.86 -7.46 -9.10
N PRO A 43 -1.51 -7.34 -7.93
CA PRO A 43 -2.45 -6.29 -7.49
C PRO A 43 -1.75 -5.05 -6.87
N PHE A 44 -0.42 -5.05 -6.79
CA PHE A 44 0.35 -4.02 -6.09
C PHE A 44 0.24 -2.64 -6.77
N SER A 45 0.15 -2.61 -8.09
CA SER A 45 -0.11 -1.39 -8.87
C SER A 45 -1.45 -0.73 -8.59
N LEU A 46 -2.46 -1.47 -8.10
CA LEU A 46 -3.73 -0.87 -7.73
C LEU A 46 -3.65 -0.21 -6.36
N ILE A 47 -2.96 -0.81 -5.40
CA ILE A 47 -2.87 -0.27 -4.03
C ILE A 47 -1.89 0.90 -3.92
N GLY A 48 -0.91 1.01 -4.82
CA GLY A 48 0.10 2.05 -4.76
C GLY A 48 0.51 2.57 -6.12
N ALA A 49 1.04 3.79 -6.14
CA ALA A 49 1.49 4.45 -7.36
C ALA A 49 2.91 5.00 -7.19
N ASN A 50 3.64 5.03 -8.30
CA ASN A 50 4.89 5.75 -8.40
C ASN A 50 4.60 7.21 -8.78
N ILE A 51 4.80 8.14 -7.84
CA ILE A 51 4.52 9.57 -8.07
C ILE A 51 5.81 10.27 -8.47
N GLY A 52 6.05 10.38 -9.77
CA GLY A 52 6.98 11.34 -10.34
C GLY A 52 8.12 10.75 -11.18
N ILE A 53 8.55 11.57 -12.15
CA ILE A 53 9.64 11.32 -13.09
C ILE A 53 11.01 11.52 -12.40
N GLN A 54 11.07 12.31 -11.33
CA GLN A 54 12.31 12.70 -10.63
C GLN A 54 12.51 12.08 -9.25
N GLN A 55 11.45 11.73 -8.52
CA GLN A 55 11.56 11.13 -7.19
C GLN A 55 10.96 9.72 -7.18
N ARG A 56 11.79 8.71 -6.91
CA ARG A 56 11.38 7.28 -6.85
C ARG A 56 10.68 6.94 -5.52
N TYR A 57 9.68 7.73 -5.12
CA TYR A 57 8.89 7.42 -3.93
C TYR A 57 7.59 6.74 -4.33
N VAL A 58 7.48 5.47 -3.95
CA VAL A 58 6.25 4.72 -4.07
C VAL A 58 5.34 5.09 -2.91
N ARG A 59 4.10 5.45 -3.21
CA ARG A 59 3.06 5.67 -2.19
C ARG A 59 2.06 4.53 -2.21
N VAL A 60 1.67 4.05 -1.04
CA VAL A 60 0.57 3.10 -0.87
C VAL A 60 -0.63 3.88 -0.37
N TYR A 61 -1.75 3.81 -1.07
CA TYR A 61 -2.98 4.51 -0.67
C TYR A 61 -3.68 3.72 0.43
N THR A 62 -4.01 4.39 1.53
CA THR A 62 -4.58 3.76 2.73
C THR A 62 -5.84 2.98 2.42
N GLU A 63 -6.82 3.63 1.78
CA GLU A 63 -8.10 2.99 1.47
C GLU A 63 -7.96 1.83 0.49
N ARG A 64 -7.03 1.93 -0.48
CA ARG A 64 -6.81 0.84 -1.44
C ARG A 64 -6.11 -0.34 -0.78
N LEU A 65 -5.17 -0.10 0.12
CA LEU A 65 -4.55 -1.18 0.90
C LEU A 65 -5.60 -1.88 1.78
N ILE A 66 -6.48 -1.12 2.44
CA ILE A 66 -7.58 -1.67 3.24
C ILE A 66 -8.51 -2.53 2.39
N ALA A 67 -8.97 -2.01 1.25
CA ALA A 67 -9.84 -2.75 0.33
C ALA A 67 -9.18 -4.04 -0.17
N TYR A 68 -7.89 -4.00 -0.53
CA TYR A 68 -7.13 -5.19 -0.92
C TYR A 68 -7.06 -6.23 0.19
N LEU A 69 -6.72 -5.81 1.42
CA LEU A 69 -6.64 -6.69 2.58
C LEU A 69 -8.01 -7.25 3.02
N ASN A 70 -9.10 -6.61 2.59
CA ASN A 70 -10.47 -7.06 2.86
C ASN A 70 -11.04 -8.01 1.80
N GLY A 71 -10.36 -8.24 0.67
CA GLY A 71 -10.96 -9.05 -0.39
C GLY A 71 -11.82 -8.25 -1.38
N GLU A 72 -11.79 -6.91 -1.32
CA GLU A 72 -12.69 -6.02 -2.09
C GLU A 72 -12.06 -5.50 -3.41
N LEU A 73 -10.79 -5.78 -3.63
CA LEU A 73 -9.99 -5.21 -4.71
C LEU A 73 -9.52 -6.31 -5.67
N PHE A 74 -10.47 -6.89 -6.42
CA PHE A 74 -10.28 -7.99 -7.37
C PHE A 74 -11.30 -7.90 -8.52
#